data_AF-A0A0N5A9S0-F1
#
_entry.id   AF-A0A0N5A9S0-F1
#
_cell.length_a   1.000
_cell.length_b   1.000
_cell.length_c   1.000
_cell.angle_alpha   90.00
_cell.angle_beta   90.00
_cell.angle_gamma   90.00
#
_symmetry.space_group_name_H-M   'P 1'
#
loop_
_entity.id
_entity.type
_entity.pdbx_description
1 polymer ?
#
loop_
_entity_poly.entity_id
_entity_poly.type
_entity_poly.pdbx_seq_one_letter_code
_entity_poly.pdbx_strand_id
1 'polypeptide(L)'
;MLCLKRCLVLPISSGKPLKSVVNLLSTSTSSNDEPIWKDPFKIAMKKAETRTDFEEVDVNWDYIERLLPLEVIPEVPKHESYPTPSGWCPPRSDVNLPYHVSRRRDHLFPLYVSSRRDVLDEKTMDFTYVQVVKLRKISGDVFACAKDAQQFIEKEIKHPVGMNVDELKGMVTFKDVEKSLLEKFLYSCGF
;
A
#
# COMPACT_ATOMS: atom_id res chain seq x y z
N MET A 1 -35.10 32.13 -24.60
CA MET A 1 -36.29 31.43 -24.09
C MET A 1 -36.18 31.41 -22.57
N LEU A 2 -37.07 32.14 -21.90
CA LEU A 2 -37.15 32.34 -20.45
C LEU A 2 -37.68 31.08 -19.75
N CYS A 3 -37.19 30.79 -18.54
CA CYS A 3 -37.95 30.23 -17.40
C CYS A 3 -36.97 29.78 -16.29
N LEU A 4 -37.22 29.88 -15.00
CA LEU A 4 -37.98 30.79 -14.14
C LEU A 4 -37.56 30.41 -12.71
N LYS A 5 -37.44 31.40 -11.84
CA LYS A 5 -37.11 31.28 -10.41
C LYS A 5 -38.10 30.35 -9.67
N ARG A 6 -37.64 29.66 -8.63
CA ARG A 6 -38.49 29.40 -7.45
C ARG A 6 -37.70 29.20 -6.16
N CYS A 7 -37.67 30.26 -5.36
CA CYS A 7 -37.37 30.21 -3.93
C CYS A 7 -38.46 29.39 -3.21
N LEU A 8 -38.05 28.52 -2.28
CA LEU A 8 -38.96 27.96 -1.28
C LEU A 8 -38.85 28.80 -0.01
N VAL A 9 -39.97 29.46 0.28
CA VAL A 9 -40.28 30.17 1.52
C VAL A 9 -40.85 29.15 2.50
N LEU A 10 -40.35 29.14 3.74
CA LEU A 10 -41.01 28.46 4.86
C LEU A 10 -41.83 29.48 5.68
N PRO A 11 -42.96 29.05 6.27
CA PRO A 11 -44.01 29.97 6.73
C PRO A 11 -43.70 30.58 8.10
N ILE A 12 -44.15 31.83 8.23
CA ILE A 12 -44.15 32.65 9.43
C ILE A 12 -45.26 32.14 10.36
N SER A 13 -44.88 31.60 11.52
CA SER A 13 -45.80 31.33 12.63
C SER A 13 -45.97 32.59 13.48
N SER A 14 -47.23 32.94 13.70
CA SER A 14 -47.72 34.10 14.43
C SER A 14 -47.62 33.98 15.95
N GLY A 15 -47.19 35.07 16.60
CA GLY A 15 -47.84 35.60 17.80
C GLY A 15 -47.14 35.41 19.14
N LYS A 16 -46.65 36.52 19.73
CA LYS A 16 -47.29 37.26 20.85
C LYS A 16 -46.41 38.48 21.24
N PRO A 17 -47.00 39.59 21.72
CA PRO A 17 -46.29 40.85 21.91
C PRO A 17 -45.42 40.81 23.18
N LEU A 18 -44.14 41.19 23.03
CA LEU A 18 -43.26 41.45 24.16
C LEU A 18 -43.67 42.76 24.83
N LYS A 19 -44.18 42.63 26.07
CA LYS A 19 -44.40 43.75 26.98
C LYS A 19 -43.05 44.43 27.24
N SER A 20 -42.99 45.73 27.00
CA SER A 20 -41.88 46.56 27.43
C SER A 20 -41.79 46.53 28.95
N VAL A 21 -40.78 45.85 29.49
CA VAL A 21 -40.37 46.03 30.88
C VAL A 21 -39.01 46.71 30.83
N VAL A 22 -39.05 47.99 31.17
CA VAL A 22 -37.88 48.83 31.42
C VAL A 22 -37.20 48.29 32.67
N ASN A 23 -36.14 47.50 32.53
CA ASN A 23 -35.31 47.13 33.67
C ASN A 23 -34.25 48.21 33.87
N LEU A 24 -34.61 49.14 34.74
CA LEU A 24 -33.73 50.06 35.44
C LEU A 24 -32.57 49.28 36.05
N LEU A 25 -31.34 49.75 35.82
CA LEU A 25 -30.18 49.35 36.61
C LEU A 25 -30.43 49.76 38.07
N SER A 26 -30.71 48.77 38.92
CA SER A 26 -30.66 48.92 40.38
C SER A 26 -29.61 47.97 40.92
N THR A 27 -28.44 48.50 41.26
CA THR A 27 -27.44 47.82 42.10
C THR A 27 -27.90 47.91 43.55
N SER A 28 -28.69 46.93 43.98
CA SER A 28 -28.93 46.67 45.40
C SER A 28 -27.88 45.67 45.88
N THR A 29 -26.83 46.19 46.52
CA THR A 29 -25.87 45.41 47.29
C THR A 29 -26.52 44.98 48.60
N SER A 30 -26.84 43.69 48.75
CA SER A 30 -26.92 43.06 50.07
C SER A 30 -26.67 41.56 50.00
N SER A 31 -25.54 41.18 50.62
CA SER A 31 -25.20 39.91 51.27
C SER A 31 -25.04 38.63 50.43
N ASN A 32 -23.82 38.43 49.91
CA ASN A 32 -22.91 37.31 50.21
C ASN A 32 -22.00 36.86 49.05
N ASP A 33 -22.03 37.55 47.92
CA ASP A 33 -21.10 37.27 46.83
C ASP A 33 -19.82 38.11 46.99
N GLU A 34 -18.70 37.45 47.25
CA GLU A 34 -17.39 38.11 47.25
C GLU A 34 -17.11 38.75 45.87
N PRO A 35 -16.60 39.99 45.82
CA PRO A 35 -16.26 40.61 44.56
C PRO A 35 -15.23 39.79 43.79
N ILE A 36 -15.46 39.65 42.48
CA ILE A 36 -14.76 38.77 41.53
C ILE A 36 -13.23 38.81 41.64
N TRP A 37 -12.65 39.96 41.98
CA TRP A 37 -11.19 40.17 42.06
C TRP A 37 -10.55 39.72 43.37
N LYS A 38 -11.33 39.34 44.40
CA LYS A 38 -10.76 38.85 45.67
C LYS A 38 -10.26 37.41 45.56
N ASP A 39 -10.87 36.60 44.70
CA ASP A 39 -10.53 35.18 44.57
C ASP A 39 -10.85 34.66 43.15
N PRO A 40 -10.04 35.00 42.13
CA PRO A 40 -10.32 34.67 40.73
C PRO A 40 -10.38 33.15 40.47
N PHE A 41 -9.75 32.36 41.33
CA PHE A 41 -9.72 30.90 41.23
C PHE A 41 -11.04 30.22 41.64
N LYS A 42 -11.85 30.81 42.55
CA LYS A 42 -13.19 30.26 42.88
C LYS A 42 -14.14 30.25 41.69
N ILE A 43 -14.02 31.26 40.82
CA ILE A 43 -14.82 31.39 39.60
C ILE A 43 -14.31 30.43 38.52
N ALA A 44 -13.00 30.30 38.37
CA ALA A 44 -12.39 29.31 37.48
C ALA A 44 -12.68 27.86 37.90
N MET A 45 -12.84 27.60 39.21
CA MET A 45 -13.19 26.29 39.78
C MET A 45 -14.69 25.97 39.72
N LYS A 46 -15.57 26.96 39.49
CA LYS A 46 -16.96 26.72 39.05
C LYS A 46 -16.91 26.24 37.60
N LYS A 47 -16.45 25.00 37.43
CA LYS A 47 -16.27 24.34 36.14
C LYS A 47 -17.65 24.18 35.50
N ALA A 48 -18.07 25.15 34.69
CA ALA A 48 -19.15 24.93 33.74
C ALA A 48 -18.71 23.73 32.89
N GLU A 49 -19.53 22.68 32.84
CA GLU A 49 -19.27 21.50 32.05
C GLU A 49 -19.19 21.93 30.58
N THR A 50 -17.98 22.23 30.08
CA THR A 50 -17.73 22.67 28.70
C THR A 50 -17.85 21.52 27.69
N ARG A 51 -18.45 20.40 28.10
CA ARG A 51 -18.62 19.22 27.28
C ARG A 51 -19.97 19.34 26.59
N THR A 52 -19.96 19.43 25.27
CA THR A 52 -21.17 19.34 24.46
C THR A 52 -21.74 17.92 24.58
N ASP A 53 -23.05 17.82 24.72
CA ASP A 53 -23.75 16.54 24.66
C ASP A 53 -23.51 15.89 23.29
N PHE A 54 -23.41 14.56 23.25
CA PHE A 54 -23.27 13.79 22.01
C PHE A 54 -24.38 12.76 21.93
N GLU A 55 -24.85 12.51 20.71
CA GLU A 55 -25.79 11.43 20.39
C GLU A 55 -25.06 10.40 19.54
N GLU A 56 -25.09 9.14 19.97
CA GLU A 56 -24.54 8.04 19.20
C GLU A 56 -25.51 7.69 18.07
N VAL A 57 -25.06 7.82 16.83
CA VAL A 57 -25.83 7.45 15.64
C VAL A 57 -25.49 6.02 15.28
N ASP A 58 -26.51 5.23 14.93
CA ASP A 58 -26.32 3.86 14.44
C ASP A 58 -25.70 3.90 13.03
N VAL A 59 -24.39 3.67 12.96
CA VAL A 59 -23.60 3.66 11.72
C VAL A 59 -23.19 2.23 11.40
N ASN A 60 -23.24 1.86 10.12
CA ASN A 60 -22.73 0.56 9.69
C ASN A 60 -21.20 0.50 9.85
N TRP A 61 -20.74 -0.28 10.82
CA TRP A 61 -19.32 -0.49 11.13
C TRP A 61 -18.55 -1.24 10.02
N ASP A 62 -19.26 -1.93 9.10
CA ASP A 62 -18.64 -2.59 7.93
C ASP A 62 -17.76 -1.62 7.12
N TYR A 63 -18.15 -0.34 7.06
CA TYR A 63 -17.37 0.68 6.33
C TYR A 63 -16.04 0.99 7.01
N ILE A 64 -15.98 0.91 8.33
CA ILE A 64 -14.76 1.16 9.11
C ILE A 64 -13.86 -0.08 9.06
N GLU A 65 -14.44 -1.28 9.14
CA GLU A 65 -13.68 -2.53 9.03
C GLU A 65 -12.97 -2.67 7.68
N ARG A 66 -13.59 -2.26 6.58
CA ARG A 66 -12.97 -2.24 5.25
C ARG A 66 -11.78 -1.29 5.12
N LEU A 67 -11.67 -0.29 6.00
CA LEU A 67 -10.54 0.65 6.01
C LEU A 67 -9.32 0.10 6.76
N LEU A 68 -9.50 -0.97 7.55
CA LEU A 68 -8.40 -1.59 8.27
C LEU A 68 -7.49 -2.36 7.29
N PRO A 69 -6.16 -2.30 7.46
CA PRO A 69 -5.24 -3.03 6.62
C PRO A 69 -5.32 -4.54 6.89
N LEU A 70 -5.11 -5.34 5.84
CA LEU A 70 -4.98 -6.79 5.98
C LEU A 70 -3.60 -7.15 6.53
N GLU A 71 -3.56 -7.91 7.63
CA GLU A 71 -2.31 -8.38 8.24
C GLU A 71 -1.64 -9.51 7.45
N VAL A 72 -2.45 -10.32 6.77
CA VAL A 72 -2.02 -11.51 6.02
C VAL A 72 -2.23 -11.28 4.53
N ILE A 73 -1.26 -11.72 3.73
CA ILE A 73 -1.36 -11.66 2.27
C ILE A 73 -2.50 -12.60 1.83
N PRO A 74 -3.48 -12.12 1.04
CA PRO A 74 -4.61 -12.93 0.64
C PRO A 74 -4.19 -14.06 -0.29
N GLU A 75 -4.94 -15.15 -0.25
CA GLU A 75 -4.78 -16.24 -1.21
C GLU A 75 -5.15 -15.80 -2.64
N VAL A 76 -4.53 -16.42 -3.64
CA VAL A 76 -4.77 -16.07 -5.04
C VAL A 76 -6.16 -16.54 -5.47
N PRO A 77 -7.01 -15.66 -6.06
CA PRO A 77 -8.28 -16.08 -6.62
C PRO A 77 -8.09 -17.09 -7.75
N LYS A 78 -8.96 -18.11 -7.77
CA LYS A 78 -8.99 -19.11 -8.85
C LYS A 78 -9.69 -18.49 -10.06
N HIS A 79 -9.04 -18.57 -11.21
CA HIS A 79 -9.57 -18.11 -12.48
C HIS A 79 -9.82 -19.30 -13.40
N GLU A 80 -10.79 -19.18 -14.31
CA GLU A 80 -11.14 -20.25 -15.27
C GLU A 80 -10.03 -20.47 -16.32
N SER A 81 -9.36 -19.39 -16.73
CA SER A 81 -8.32 -19.41 -17.75
C SER A 81 -7.04 -18.75 -17.25
N TYR A 82 -5.91 -19.35 -17.60
CA TYR A 82 -4.57 -18.85 -17.35
C TYR A 82 -3.81 -18.76 -18.69
N PRO A 83 -2.96 -17.74 -18.90
CA PRO A 83 -2.57 -16.68 -17.96
C PRO A 83 -3.69 -15.66 -17.72
N THR A 84 -3.63 -14.97 -16.57
CA THR A 84 -4.50 -13.82 -16.31
C THR A 84 -4.21 -12.67 -17.30
N PRO A 85 -5.08 -11.65 -17.44
CA PRO A 85 -4.78 -10.47 -18.27
C PRO A 85 -3.48 -9.76 -17.89
N SER A 86 -3.02 -9.91 -16.65
CA SER A 86 -1.71 -9.42 -16.17
C SER A 86 -0.52 -10.31 -16.57
N GLY A 87 -0.76 -11.45 -17.21
CA GLY A 87 0.27 -12.43 -17.58
C GLY A 87 0.69 -13.36 -16.44
N TRP A 88 -0.01 -13.36 -15.31
CA TRP A 88 0.32 -14.24 -14.18
C TRP A 88 -0.27 -15.64 -14.38
N CYS A 89 0.50 -16.66 -13.99
CA CYS A 89 0.09 -18.06 -14.04
C CYS A 89 0.49 -18.76 -12.73
N PRO A 90 -0.38 -19.58 -12.12
CA PRO A 90 -0.05 -20.37 -10.95
C PRO A 90 1.01 -21.45 -11.29
N PRO A 91 1.77 -21.91 -10.29
CA PRO A 91 2.69 -23.03 -10.47
C PRO A 91 1.94 -24.31 -10.84
N ARG A 92 2.56 -25.19 -11.63
CA ARG A 92 2.02 -26.51 -11.95
C ARG A 92 2.27 -27.47 -10.78
N SER A 93 1.30 -28.34 -10.47
CA SER A 93 1.39 -29.29 -9.33
C SER A 93 2.52 -30.30 -9.48
N ASP A 94 2.70 -30.85 -10.67
CA ASP A 94 3.54 -32.02 -10.91
C ASP A 94 4.69 -31.67 -11.87
N VAL A 95 5.77 -31.14 -11.32
CA VAL A 95 7.00 -30.85 -12.06
C VAL A 95 8.11 -31.75 -11.53
N ASN A 96 8.41 -32.82 -12.27
CA ASN A 96 9.47 -33.76 -11.91
C ASN A 96 10.83 -33.25 -12.42
N LEU A 97 11.33 -32.17 -11.83
CA LEU A 97 12.65 -31.60 -12.09
C LEU A 97 13.55 -31.80 -10.86
N PRO A 98 14.88 -31.93 -11.04
CA PRO A 98 15.83 -32.09 -9.92
C PRO A 98 15.99 -30.81 -9.08
N TYR A 99 15.38 -29.71 -9.51
CA TYR A 99 15.39 -28.42 -8.83
C TYR A 99 14.01 -27.77 -8.87
N HIS A 100 13.77 -26.88 -7.92
CA HIS A 100 12.54 -26.12 -7.80
C HIS A 100 12.81 -24.67 -7.40
N VAL A 101 12.24 -23.71 -8.14
CA VAL A 101 12.24 -22.30 -7.79
C VAL A 101 10.96 -21.96 -7.04
N SER A 102 11.07 -21.61 -5.76
CA SER A 102 9.90 -21.22 -4.97
C SER A 102 9.44 -19.78 -5.26
N ARG A 103 8.13 -19.56 -5.24
CA ARG A 103 7.54 -18.21 -5.37
C ARG A 103 7.80 -17.36 -4.12
N ARG A 104 7.69 -16.04 -4.29
CA ARG A 104 7.65 -15.09 -3.19
C ARG A 104 6.30 -15.13 -2.48
N ARG A 105 6.22 -14.44 -1.33
CA ARG A 105 4.96 -14.24 -0.61
C ARG A 105 3.90 -13.56 -1.48
N ASP A 106 4.33 -12.70 -2.39
CA ASP A 106 3.48 -11.98 -3.34
C ASP A 106 3.12 -12.83 -4.59
N HIS A 107 3.35 -14.15 -4.55
CA HIS A 107 3.12 -15.11 -5.64
C HIS A 107 3.90 -14.85 -6.95
N LEU A 108 4.93 -14.01 -6.91
CA LEU A 108 5.83 -13.71 -8.02
C LEU A 108 7.15 -14.49 -7.95
N PHE A 109 7.87 -14.55 -9.08
CA PHE A 109 9.20 -15.14 -9.11
C PHE A 109 10.22 -14.31 -8.32
N PRO A 110 11.19 -14.97 -7.64
CA PRO A 110 12.25 -14.31 -6.89
C PRO A 110 13.38 -13.80 -7.79
N LEU A 111 13.02 -13.00 -8.81
CA LEU A 111 13.93 -12.36 -9.75
C LEU A 111 14.22 -10.92 -9.34
N TYR A 112 15.49 -10.58 -9.22
CA TYR A 112 15.94 -9.24 -8.84
C TYR A 112 16.91 -8.70 -9.87
N VAL A 113 16.60 -7.54 -10.45
CA VAL A 113 17.49 -6.82 -11.36
C VAL A 113 18.32 -5.84 -10.54
N SER A 114 19.62 -5.79 -10.82
CA SER A 114 20.52 -4.79 -10.25
C SER A 114 21.50 -4.32 -11.30
N SER A 115 21.68 -3.02 -11.45
CA SER A 115 22.74 -2.47 -12.31
C SER A 115 24.06 -2.44 -11.53
N ARG A 116 25.15 -2.89 -12.16
CA ARG A 116 26.50 -2.87 -11.58
C ARG A 116 27.44 -2.11 -12.51
N ARG A 117 28.39 -1.39 -11.91
CA ARG A 117 29.53 -0.82 -12.65
C ARG A 117 30.39 -1.96 -13.18
N ASP A 118 30.78 -1.86 -14.43
CA ASP A 118 31.60 -2.85 -15.12
C ASP A 118 32.97 -2.25 -15.47
N VAL A 119 33.14 -1.80 -16.72
CA VAL A 119 34.40 -1.21 -17.19
C VAL A 119 34.39 0.31 -17.03
N LEU A 120 35.53 0.87 -16.63
CA LEU A 120 35.79 2.32 -16.60
C LEU A 120 36.39 2.74 -17.95
N ASP A 121 35.76 3.72 -18.60
CA ASP A 121 36.29 4.31 -19.81
C ASP A 121 37.38 5.33 -19.45
N GLU A 122 38.65 4.98 -19.65
CA GLU A 122 39.81 5.81 -19.25
C GLU A 122 39.79 7.22 -19.85
N LYS A 123 39.16 7.40 -21.02
CA LYS A 123 39.10 8.69 -21.72
C LYS A 123 38.08 9.64 -21.11
N THR A 124 36.90 9.13 -20.80
CA THR A 124 35.77 9.92 -20.29
C THR A 124 35.73 9.93 -18.75
N MET A 125 36.42 8.99 -18.11
CA MET A 125 36.35 8.68 -16.67
C MET A 125 34.95 8.25 -16.20
N ASP A 126 34.14 7.73 -17.12
CA ASP A 126 32.79 7.25 -16.86
C ASP A 126 32.73 5.72 -16.77
N PHE A 127 31.83 5.19 -15.94
CA PHE A 127 31.62 3.75 -15.80
C PHE A 127 30.51 3.26 -16.72
N THR A 128 30.77 2.18 -17.45
CA THR A 128 29.72 1.40 -18.11
C THR A 128 28.93 0.60 -17.06
N TYR A 129 27.61 0.54 -17.22
CA TYR A 129 26.72 -0.20 -16.34
C TYR A 129 26.16 -1.42 -17.04
N VAL A 130 26.24 -2.57 -16.37
CA VAL A 130 25.67 -3.83 -16.86
C VAL A 130 24.53 -4.26 -15.93
N GLN A 131 23.46 -4.76 -16.53
CA GLN A 131 22.35 -5.33 -15.78
C GLN A 131 22.71 -6.73 -15.30
N VAL A 132 22.46 -6.98 -14.03
CA VAL A 132 22.72 -8.27 -13.39
C VAL A 132 21.42 -8.75 -12.77
N VAL A 133 20.94 -9.90 -13.24
CA VAL A 133 19.70 -10.52 -12.76
C VAL A 133 20.05 -11.65 -11.82
N LYS A 134 19.43 -11.63 -10.63
CA LYS A 134 19.62 -12.65 -9.59
C LYS A 134 18.35 -13.45 -9.43
N LEU A 135 18.45 -14.75 -9.68
CA LEU A 135 17.42 -15.74 -9.40
C LEU A 135 17.70 -16.36 -8.03
N ARG A 136 16.79 -16.16 -7.06
CA ARG A 136 16.95 -16.67 -5.68
C ARG A 136 16.00 -17.83 -5.38
N LYS A 137 16.15 -18.42 -4.19
CA LYS A 137 15.25 -19.44 -3.63
C LYS A 137 15.13 -20.71 -4.51
N ILE A 138 16.23 -21.10 -5.12
CA ILE A 138 16.36 -22.36 -5.83
C ILE A 138 16.59 -23.44 -4.78
N SER A 139 15.79 -24.50 -4.81
CA SER A 139 15.91 -25.68 -3.97
C SER A 139 16.28 -26.88 -4.84
N GLY A 140 17.04 -27.84 -4.32
CA GLY A 140 17.53 -29.00 -5.10
C GLY A 140 18.82 -28.69 -5.86
N ASP A 141 18.99 -29.27 -7.05
CA ASP A 141 20.22 -29.12 -7.84
C ASP A 141 20.31 -27.76 -8.55
N VAL A 142 21.04 -26.83 -7.94
CA VAL A 142 21.23 -25.46 -8.47
C VAL A 142 22.05 -25.45 -9.77
N PHE A 143 22.96 -26.41 -9.96
CA PHE A 143 23.80 -26.47 -11.15
C PHE A 143 23.01 -26.95 -12.37
N ALA A 144 22.09 -27.91 -12.18
CA ALA A 144 21.15 -28.29 -13.23
C ALA A 144 20.28 -27.10 -13.66
N CYS A 145 19.71 -26.36 -12.70
CA CYS A 145 18.93 -25.15 -12.98
C CYS A 145 19.73 -24.11 -13.78
N ALA A 146 21.00 -23.90 -13.40
CA ALA A 146 21.86 -22.94 -14.07
C ALA A 146 22.13 -23.34 -15.52
N LYS A 147 22.43 -24.62 -15.79
CA LYS A 147 22.68 -25.15 -17.14
C LYS A 147 21.44 -25.05 -18.03
N ASP A 148 20.27 -25.41 -17.51
CA ASP A 148 19.03 -25.37 -18.29
C ASP A 148 18.64 -23.94 -18.63
N ALA A 149 18.79 -23.02 -17.67
CA ALA A 149 18.60 -21.59 -17.89
C ALA A 149 19.62 -21.04 -18.91
N GLN A 150 20.90 -21.42 -18.81
CA GLN A 150 21.94 -21.03 -19.76
C GLN A 150 21.54 -21.40 -21.19
N GLN A 151 21.19 -22.67 -21.41
CA GLN A 151 20.83 -23.18 -22.73
C GLN A 151 19.61 -22.48 -23.30
N PHE A 152 18.62 -22.15 -22.47
CA PHE A 152 17.45 -21.41 -22.90
C PHE A 152 17.82 -19.99 -23.35
N ILE A 153 18.60 -19.27 -22.54
CA ILE A 153 18.97 -17.88 -22.83
C ILE A 153 19.91 -17.79 -24.04
N GLU A 154 20.89 -18.70 -24.16
CA GLU A 154 21.82 -18.74 -25.29
C GLU A 154 21.12 -19.05 -26.62
N LYS A 155 20.02 -19.82 -26.62
CA LYS A 155 19.19 -20.06 -27.81
C LYS A 155 18.50 -18.77 -28.30
N GLU A 156 18.02 -17.95 -27.37
CA GLU A 156 17.32 -16.69 -27.68
C GLU A 156 18.30 -15.58 -28.11
N ILE A 157 19.41 -15.40 -27.38
CA ILE A 157 20.36 -14.30 -27.59
C ILE A 157 21.43 -14.64 -28.65
N LYS A 158 21.75 -15.92 -28.85
CA LYS A 158 22.86 -16.42 -29.71
C LYS A 158 24.24 -15.92 -29.28
N HIS A 159 24.39 -15.54 -28.01
CA HIS A 159 25.64 -15.15 -27.37
C HIS A 159 25.81 -15.92 -26.06
N PRO A 160 27.03 -16.39 -25.71
CA PRO A 160 27.28 -17.07 -24.44
C PRO A 160 27.03 -16.14 -23.25
N VAL A 161 26.36 -16.64 -22.21
CA VAL A 161 26.01 -15.83 -21.04
C VAL A 161 26.94 -16.10 -19.87
N GLY A 162 27.52 -15.05 -19.31
CA GLY A 162 28.29 -15.14 -18.07
C GLY A 162 27.38 -15.34 -16.85
N MET A 163 27.59 -16.43 -16.10
CA MET A 163 26.83 -16.72 -14.89
C MET A 163 27.70 -17.05 -13.68
N ASN A 164 27.15 -16.81 -12.49
CA ASN A 164 27.72 -17.23 -11.23
C ASN A 164 26.67 -18.02 -10.43
N VAL A 165 27.07 -19.17 -9.90
CA VAL A 165 26.20 -20.08 -9.14
C VAL A 165 26.64 -20.09 -7.69
N ASP A 166 25.75 -19.68 -6.79
CA ASP A 166 25.95 -19.70 -5.35
C ASP A 166 25.07 -20.80 -4.73
N GLU A 167 25.62 -22.01 -4.59
CA GLU A 167 24.89 -23.19 -4.08
C GLU A 167 24.36 -22.99 -2.65
N LEU A 168 25.22 -22.52 -1.73
CA LEU A 168 24.86 -22.32 -0.32
C LEU A 168 23.69 -21.35 -0.13
N LYS A 169 23.51 -20.40 -1.06
CA LYS A 169 22.41 -19.42 -1.04
C LYS A 169 21.22 -19.83 -1.91
N GLY A 170 21.34 -20.92 -2.68
CA GLY A 170 20.36 -21.32 -3.69
C GLY A 170 20.09 -20.19 -4.68
N MET A 171 21.13 -19.55 -5.22
CA MET A 171 21.02 -18.39 -6.09
C MET A 171 21.89 -18.52 -7.33
N VAL A 172 21.36 -18.10 -8.48
CA VAL A 172 22.12 -17.96 -9.73
C VAL A 172 22.07 -16.50 -10.17
N THR A 173 23.22 -15.97 -10.57
CA THR A 173 23.38 -14.59 -11.05
C THR A 173 23.76 -14.61 -12.51
N PHE A 174 23.00 -13.91 -13.33
CA PHE A 174 23.22 -13.78 -14.77
C PHE A 174 23.69 -12.36 -15.07
N LYS A 175 24.78 -12.23 -15.84
CA LYS A 175 25.28 -10.95 -16.33
C LYS A 175 24.67 -10.65 -17.69
N ASP A 176 24.24 -9.41 -17.87
CA ASP A 176 23.76 -8.85 -19.13
C ASP A 176 22.58 -9.62 -19.77
N VAL A 177 21.66 -10.09 -18.91
CA VAL A 177 20.43 -10.77 -19.36
C VAL A 177 19.22 -9.97 -18.93
N GLU A 178 18.22 -9.89 -19.80
CA GLU A 178 16.94 -9.29 -19.47
C GLU A 178 16.12 -10.19 -18.54
N LYS A 179 15.51 -9.59 -17.51
CA LYS A 179 14.60 -10.28 -16.57
C LYS A 179 13.49 -11.05 -17.29
N SER A 180 12.93 -10.49 -18.35
CA SER A 180 11.81 -11.04 -19.11
C SER A 180 12.12 -12.41 -19.72
N LEU A 181 13.38 -12.64 -20.15
CA LEU A 181 13.80 -13.93 -20.69
C LEU A 181 13.84 -15.02 -19.63
N LEU A 182 14.30 -14.69 -18.42
CA LEU A 182 14.25 -15.60 -17.28
C LEU A 182 12.82 -15.89 -16.85
N GLU A 183 11.93 -14.89 -16.85
CA GLU A 183 10.51 -15.12 -16.55
C GLU A 183 9.88 -16.12 -17.54
N LYS A 184 10.16 -15.97 -18.84
CA LYS A 184 9.71 -16.91 -19.87
C LYS A 184 10.24 -18.33 -19.62
N PHE A 185 11.50 -18.47 -19.25
CA PHE A 185 12.10 -19.76 -18.87
C PHE A 185 11.39 -20.39 -17.67
N LEU A 186 11.14 -19.62 -16.61
CA LEU A 186 10.49 -20.15 -15.41
C LEU A 186 9.04 -20.59 -15.68
N TYR A 187 8.33 -19.85 -16.54
CA TYR A 187 7.00 -20.25 -17.00
C TYR A 187 7.03 -21.50 -17.88
N SER A 188 8.05 -21.69 -18.72
CA SER A 188 8.16 -22.90 -19.54
C SER A 188 8.45 -24.15 -18.70
N CYS A 189 9.22 -24.01 -17.61
CA CYS A 189 9.39 -25.05 -16.61
C CYS A 189 8.12 -25.32 -15.78
N GLY A 190 7.26 -24.30 -15.59
CA GLY A 190 6.00 -24.41 -14.84
C GLY A 190 6.12 -24.14 -13.33
N PHE A 191 7.11 -23.35 -12.91
CA PHE A 191 7.31 -22.92 -11.51
C PHE A 191 6.40 -21.77 -11.09
#